data_AF-A0A2D7QN10-F1
#
_entry.id   AF-A0A2D7QN10-F1
#
_cell.length_a   1.000
_cell.length_b   1.000
_cell.length_c   1.000
_cell.angle_alpha   90.00
_cell.angle_beta   90.00
_cell.angle_gamma   90.00
#
_symmetry.space_group_name_H-M   'P 1'
#
loop_
_entity.id
_entity.type
_entity.pdbx_description
1 polymer ?
#
loop_
_entity_poly.entity_id
_entity_poly.type
_entity_poly.pdbx_seq_one_letter_code
_entity_poly.pdbx_strand_id
1 'polypeptide(L)'
;MMGLKNITVLIFSLLFFSSILAIEAKINFEKDCVGMWLFDEGSGKVAKDSSGNKNHGSLKGNAKWGKGKFGNALQLKGAVSDYVEVKDSDSLDMEEQTTIMFWVSTSKKMNEAARWSDRQVVVGKHYQEYEVGIYDTGFLHTYTSDLAGGYDEGIMATMGEVAGLDPDWKKNKWYHVAWTLDGK
;
A
#
# COMPACT_ATOMS: atom_id res chain seq x y z
N MET A 1 -73.75 25.58 25.60
CA MET A 1 -72.97 25.29 24.37
C MET A 1 -72.11 26.49 24.05
N MET A 2 -70.84 26.45 24.43
CA MET A 2 -69.86 27.50 24.18
C MET A 2 -68.54 26.76 23.89
N GLY A 3 -68.10 26.79 22.62
CA GLY A 3 -66.99 25.98 22.14
C GLY A 3 -65.64 26.49 22.64
N LEU A 4 -64.91 25.65 23.38
CA LEU A 4 -63.49 25.88 23.62
C LEU A 4 -62.70 25.53 22.37
N LYS A 5 -61.92 26.52 21.95
CA LYS A 5 -61.00 26.52 20.81
C LYS A 5 -59.77 25.65 21.13
N ASN A 6 -59.41 24.79 20.18
CA ASN A 6 -58.06 24.30 19.86
C ASN A 6 -57.05 24.25 21.02
N ILE A 7 -56.99 23.10 21.71
CA ILE A 7 -55.81 22.70 22.48
C ILE A 7 -55.10 21.62 21.67
N THR A 8 -54.31 22.05 20.69
CA THR A 8 -53.29 21.21 20.06
C THR A 8 -52.12 21.14 21.05
N VAL A 9 -52.13 20.14 21.95
CA VAL A 9 -50.95 19.84 22.76
C VAL A 9 -49.87 19.31 21.81
N LEU A 10 -48.78 20.06 21.69
CA LEU A 10 -47.54 19.67 21.02
C LEU A 10 -47.07 18.30 21.56
N ILE A 11 -47.24 17.25 20.77
CA ILE A 11 -46.38 16.06 20.82
C ILE A 11 -45.37 16.23 19.70
N PHE A 12 -44.34 17.04 19.96
CA PHE A 12 -43.15 17.16 19.10
C PHE A 12 -41.88 17.01 19.96
N SER A 13 -41.93 16.10 20.94
CA SER A 13 -40.84 15.87 21.90
C SER A 13 -40.14 14.52 21.76
N LEU A 14 -40.33 13.77 20.65
CA LEU A 14 -39.65 12.48 20.47
C LEU A 14 -39.21 12.20 19.02
N LEU A 15 -38.79 13.26 18.32
CA LEU A 15 -37.82 13.13 17.25
C LEU A 15 -36.62 14.00 17.63
N PHE A 16 -35.93 13.62 18.71
CA PHE A 16 -34.49 13.79 18.72
C PHE A 16 -33.98 12.96 17.55
N PHE A 17 -33.91 13.61 16.38
CA PHE A 17 -33.11 13.14 15.28
C PHE A 17 -31.69 13.12 15.84
N SER A 18 -31.32 11.99 16.43
CA SER A 18 -29.93 11.61 16.61
C SER A 18 -29.39 11.52 15.19
N SER A 19 -29.01 12.67 14.64
CA SER A 19 -27.99 12.69 13.63
C SER A 19 -26.76 12.20 14.35
N ILE A 20 -26.57 10.89 14.30
CA ILE A 20 -25.22 10.35 14.30
C ILE A 20 -24.54 11.15 13.19
N LEU A 21 -23.70 12.10 13.56
CA LEU A 21 -22.61 12.54 12.70
C LEU A 21 -21.83 11.26 12.44
N ALA A 22 -22.19 10.54 11.39
CA ALA A 22 -21.31 9.56 10.82
C ALA A 22 -20.12 10.39 10.36
N ILE A 23 -19.06 10.39 11.17
CA ILE A 23 -17.74 10.77 10.69
C ILE A 23 -17.43 9.67 9.67
N GLU A 24 -17.82 9.89 8.42
CA GLU A 24 -17.31 9.10 7.33
C GLU A 24 -15.84 9.47 7.22
N ALA A 25 -14.96 8.50 7.45
CA ALA A 25 -13.58 8.61 7.01
C ALA A 25 -13.62 8.75 5.48
N LYS A 26 -13.51 9.99 4.99
CA LYS A 26 -13.45 10.29 3.57
C LYS A 26 -11.99 10.35 3.18
N ILE A 27 -11.51 9.34 2.46
CA ILE A 27 -10.22 9.40 1.80
C ILE A 27 -10.36 10.37 0.63
N ASN A 28 -9.62 11.49 0.65
CA ASN A 28 -9.51 12.34 -0.51
C ASN A 28 -8.26 11.91 -1.28
N PHE A 29 -8.42 10.94 -2.17
CA PHE A 29 -7.31 10.38 -2.94
C PHE A 29 -6.49 11.44 -3.68
N GLU A 30 -7.07 12.58 -4.08
CA GLU A 30 -6.30 13.64 -4.75
C GLU A 30 -5.47 14.50 -3.79
N LYS A 31 -5.79 14.52 -2.49
CA LYS A 31 -5.05 15.29 -1.48
C LYS A 31 -4.14 14.44 -0.62
N ASP A 32 -4.56 13.21 -0.34
CA ASP A 32 -3.88 12.32 0.60
C ASP A 32 -2.93 11.34 -0.10
N CYS A 33 -3.08 11.15 -1.43
CA CYS A 33 -2.15 10.36 -2.21
C CYS A 33 -0.91 11.20 -2.53
N VAL A 34 0.22 10.79 -1.97
CA VAL A 34 1.53 11.44 -2.19
C VAL A 34 2.34 10.80 -3.33
N GLY A 35 1.94 9.62 -3.80
CA GLY A 35 2.59 8.93 -4.91
C GLY A 35 1.68 7.87 -5.52
N MET A 36 1.51 7.92 -6.85
CA MET A 36 0.74 6.93 -7.59
C MET A 36 1.40 6.58 -8.92
N TRP A 37 2.00 5.39 -8.99
CA TRP A 37 2.62 4.87 -10.21
C TRP A 37 1.77 3.75 -10.79
N LEU A 38 1.05 4.05 -11.87
CA LEU A 38 0.18 3.08 -12.56
C LEU A 38 0.97 2.12 -13.45
N PHE A 39 2.16 2.53 -13.87
CA PHE A 39 3.06 1.79 -14.76
C PHE A 39 2.48 1.49 -16.15
N ASP A 40 1.56 2.32 -16.62
CA ASP A 40 0.87 2.17 -17.91
C ASP A 40 1.66 2.74 -19.12
N GLU A 41 2.78 3.42 -18.89
CA GLU A 41 3.56 4.12 -19.93
C GLU A 41 4.06 3.20 -21.04
N GLY A 42 4.39 1.94 -20.69
CA GLY A 42 4.76 0.89 -21.64
C GLY A 42 6.09 1.11 -22.39
N SER A 43 6.75 2.25 -22.22
CA SER A 43 8.00 2.60 -22.89
C SER A 43 8.77 3.69 -22.14
N GLY A 44 10.04 3.91 -22.52
CA GLY A 44 10.91 4.89 -21.89
C GLY A 44 11.50 4.43 -20.56
N LYS A 45 12.06 5.38 -19.80
CA LYS A 45 12.79 5.13 -18.54
C LYS A 45 12.19 5.86 -17.34
N VAL A 46 10.97 6.36 -17.47
CA VAL A 46 10.28 7.11 -16.42
C VAL A 46 8.98 6.41 -16.06
N ALA A 47 8.78 6.11 -14.78
CA ALA A 47 7.49 5.78 -14.20
C ALA A 47 6.84 7.07 -13.70
N LYS A 48 5.72 7.47 -14.32
CA LYS A 48 5.09 8.74 -13.99
C LYS A 48 4.29 8.60 -12.70
N ASP A 49 4.44 9.61 -11.86
CA ASP A 49 3.61 9.81 -10.70
C ASP A 49 2.33 10.56 -11.12
N SER A 50 1.20 9.94 -10.86
CA SER A 50 -0.15 10.41 -11.19
C SER A 50 -0.83 11.13 -10.01
N SER A 51 -0.18 11.23 -8.85
CA SER A 51 -0.73 11.91 -7.67
C SER A 51 -0.75 13.44 -7.81
N GLY A 52 0.09 13.98 -8.69
CA GLY A 52 0.30 15.43 -8.84
C GLY A 52 1.52 15.98 -8.08
N ASN A 53 2.15 15.17 -7.22
CA ASN A 53 3.34 15.56 -6.44
C ASN A 53 4.66 15.51 -7.21
N LYS A 54 4.62 15.01 -8.46
CA LYS A 54 5.79 14.92 -9.36
C LYS A 54 6.90 14.01 -8.81
N ASN A 55 6.54 13.03 -8.00
CA ASN A 55 7.43 11.99 -7.48
C ASN A 55 7.74 10.94 -8.58
N HIS A 56 8.16 11.39 -9.76
CA HIS A 56 8.43 10.51 -10.90
C HIS A 56 9.59 9.57 -10.61
N GLY A 57 9.41 8.28 -10.93
CA GLY A 57 10.42 7.26 -10.79
C GLY A 57 11.29 7.13 -12.05
N SER A 58 12.57 6.83 -11.88
CA SER A 58 13.50 6.50 -12.96
C SER A 58 13.83 5.02 -12.94
N LEU A 59 13.61 4.31 -14.05
CA LEU A 59 13.92 2.89 -14.18
C LEU A 59 15.45 2.69 -14.24
N LYS A 60 15.98 1.84 -13.36
CA LYS A 60 17.41 1.50 -13.27
C LYS A 60 17.66 0.05 -13.71
N GLY A 61 18.92 -0.22 -14.05
CA GLY A 61 19.37 -1.53 -14.53
C GLY A 61 18.56 -2.00 -15.74
N ASN A 62 18.08 -3.23 -15.65
CA ASN A 62 17.28 -3.91 -16.67
C ASN A 62 15.77 -3.89 -16.38
N ALA A 63 15.32 -3.04 -15.45
CA ALA A 63 13.89 -2.78 -15.26
C ALA A 63 13.26 -2.38 -16.59
N LYS A 64 12.14 -3.02 -16.91
CA LYS A 64 11.45 -2.85 -18.19
C LYS A 64 9.94 -2.98 -18.03
N TRP A 65 9.23 -2.51 -19.03
CA TRP A 65 7.78 -2.63 -19.13
C TRP A 65 7.37 -4.05 -19.54
N GLY A 66 6.20 -4.47 -19.07
CA GLY A 66 5.59 -5.76 -19.36
C GLY A 66 4.08 -5.72 -19.15
N LYS A 67 3.43 -6.88 -19.32
CA LYS A 67 1.97 -6.99 -19.12
C LYS A 67 1.63 -6.95 -17.62
N GLY A 68 0.74 -6.04 -17.25
CA GLY A 68 0.29 -5.86 -15.86
C GLY A 68 -0.97 -6.63 -15.52
N LYS A 69 -1.44 -6.44 -14.27
CA LYS A 69 -2.79 -6.86 -13.84
C LYS A 69 -3.86 -6.13 -14.65
N PHE A 70 -3.65 -4.82 -14.81
CA PHE A 70 -4.38 -3.93 -15.69
C PHE A 70 -3.33 -3.30 -16.61
N GLY A 71 -3.63 -3.18 -17.91
CA GLY A 71 -2.71 -2.55 -18.86
C GLY A 71 -1.27 -3.08 -18.78
N ASN A 72 -0.33 -2.18 -18.51
CA ASN A 72 1.09 -2.49 -18.36
C ASN A 72 1.50 -2.59 -16.89
N ALA A 73 2.71 -3.08 -16.65
CA ALA A 73 3.39 -3.06 -15.36
C ALA A 73 4.90 -2.98 -15.57
N LEU A 74 5.62 -2.81 -14.46
CA LEU A 74 7.06 -3.03 -14.44
C LEU A 74 7.40 -4.49 -14.19
N GLN A 75 8.37 -4.98 -14.94
CA GLN A 75 8.99 -6.29 -14.76
C GLN A 75 10.42 -6.09 -14.27
N LEU A 76 10.67 -6.52 -13.03
CA LEU A 76 12.00 -6.60 -12.42
C LEU A 76 12.48 -8.06 -12.52
N LYS A 77 13.70 -8.31 -13.00
CA LYS A 77 14.23 -9.67 -13.18
C LYS A 77 15.01 -10.19 -11.96
N GLY A 78 15.00 -9.43 -10.86
CA GLY A 78 15.63 -9.83 -9.60
C GLY A 78 17.15 -9.64 -9.55
N ALA A 79 17.74 -8.86 -10.47
CA ALA A 79 19.09 -8.36 -10.24
C ALA A 79 19.03 -7.21 -9.23
N VAL A 80 20.04 -7.10 -8.35
CA VAL A 80 20.15 -6.01 -7.36
C VAL A 80 20.13 -4.60 -7.97
N SER A 81 20.38 -4.49 -9.28
CA SER A 81 20.36 -3.23 -10.03
C SER A 81 19.01 -2.93 -10.72
N ASP A 82 18.03 -3.83 -10.64
CA ASP A 82 16.72 -3.67 -11.30
C ASP A 82 15.70 -3.08 -10.32
N TYR A 83 15.53 -1.75 -10.35
CA TYR A 83 14.57 -1.04 -9.50
C TYR A 83 14.06 0.24 -10.16
N VAL A 84 13.06 0.86 -9.54
CA VAL A 84 12.64 2.23 -9.84
C VAL A 84 13.16 3.13 -8.74
N GLU A 85 13.94 4.14 -9.13
CA GLU A 85 14.42 5.16 -8.21
C GLU A 85 13.45 6.33 -8.22
N VAL A 86 12.78 6.57 -7.09
CA VAL A 86 12.08 7.83 -6.83
C VAL A 86 13.03 8.69 -6.02
N LYS A 87 13.21 9.95 -6.41
CA LYS A 87 14.06 10.87 -5.66
C LYS A 87 13.40 11.18 -4.32
N ASP A 88 14.25 11.40 -3.32
CA ASP A 88 13.83 11.85 -2.00
C ASP A 88 12.99 13.13 -2.09
N SER A 89 11.97 13.21 -1.24
CA SER A 89 10.94 14.25 -1.24
C SER A 89 10.21 14.21 0.10
N ASP A 90 10.04 15.36 0.75
CA ASP A 90 9.34 15.49 2.03
C ASP A 90 7.92 14.86 2.00
N SER A 91 7.28 14.87 0.82
CA SER A 91 5.95 14.24 0.63
C SER A 91 5.95 12.71 0.77
N LEU A 92 7.11 12.06 0.69
CA LEU A 92 7.26 10.60 0.79
C LEU A 92 7.83 10.16 2.14
N ASP A 93 8.04 11.10 3.07
CA ASP A 93 8.52 10.77 4.41
C ASP A 93 7.40 10.13 5.22
N MET A 94 7.71 8.98 5.82
CA MET A 94 6.77 8.19 6.60
C MET A 94 6.79 8.65 8.07
N GLU A 95 6.56 9.94 8.30
CA GLU A 95 6.58 10.55 9.64
C GLU A 95 5.25 10.33 10.40
N GLU A 96 4.17 10.12 9.65
CA GLU A 96 2.81 10.03 10.14
C GLU A 96 2.16 8.72 9.65
N GLN A 97 0.83 8.63 9.82
CA GLN A 97 0.02 7.55 9.27
C GLN A 97 0.24 7.39 7.77
N THR A 98 0.70 6.21 7.36
CA THR A 98 1.04 5.92 5.97
C THR A 98 0.28 4.68 5.51
N THR A 99 -0.26 4.72 4.29
CA THR A 99 -0.79 3.53 3.62
C THR A 99 -0.10 3.31 2.29
N ILE A 100 0.43 2.11 2.09
CA ILE A 100 1.06 1.65 0.85
C ILE A 100 0.16 0.58 0.24
N MET A 101 -0.16 0.75 -1.04
CA MET A 101 -0.94 -0.21 -1.81
C MET A 101 -0.26 -0.55 -3.12
N PHE A 102 -0.29 -1.83 -3.50
CA PHE A 102 0.27 -2.27 -4.77
C PHE A 102 -0.35 -3.56 -5.28
N TRP A 103 -0.27 -3.73 -6.60
CA TRP A 103 -0.44 -5.02 -7.27
C TRP A 103 0.91 -5.66 -7.53
N VAL A 104 1.07 -6.93 -7.17
CA VAL A 104 2.31 -7.67 -7.36
C VAL A 104 2.07 -9.07 -7.92
N SER A 105 2.99 -9.53 -8.75
CA SER A 105 3.06 -10.92 -9.20
C SER A 105 4.52 -11.35 -9.29
N THR A 106 4.82 -12.54 -8.79
CA THR A 106 6.16 -13.11 -8.82
C THR A 106 6.19 -14.40 -9.63
N SER A 107 7.24 -14.58 -10.43
CA SER A 107 7.50 -15.81 -11.19
C SER A 107 8.44 -16.77 -10.46
N LYS A 108 9.02 -16.34 -9.33
CA LYS A 108 10.05 -17.04 -8.57
C LYS A 108 9.78 -16.91 -7.08
N LYS A 109 9.73 -18.03 -6.34
CA LYS A 109 9.75 -17.99 -4.87
C LYS A 109 11.13 -17.53 -4.40
N MET A 110 11.20 -16.76 -3.31
CA MET A 110 12.50 -16.44 -2.72
C MET A 110 13.18 -17.73 -2.24
N ASN A 111 14.50 -17.77 -2.37
CA ASN A 111 15.32 -18.83 -1.80
C ASN A 111 15.54 -18.57 -0.30
N GLU A 112 14.89 -19.36 0.56
CA GLU A 112 15.00 -19.27 2.03
C GLU A 112 16.44 -19.36 2.54
N ALA A 113 17.28 -20.19 1.90
CA ALA A 113 18.69 -20.34 2.26
C ALA A 113 19.54 -19.13 1.85
N ALA A 114 19.03 -18.26 0.96
CA ALA A 114 19.71 -17.08 0.44
C ALA A 114 18.88 -15.80 0.64
N ARG A 115 18.02 -15.78 1.68
CA ARG A 115 16.99 -14.76 1.89
C ARG A 115 17.49 -13.32 1.72
N TRP A 116 18.69 -13.01 2.25
CA TRP A 116 19.24 -11.65 2.22
C TRP A 116 19.70 -11.20 0.83
N SER A 117 20.15 -12.14 0.00
CA SER A 117 20.59 -11.90 -1.37
C SER A 117 19.48 -12.06 -2.41
N ASP A 118 18.36 -12.68 -2.03
CA ASP A 118 17.22 -12.94 -2.92
C ASP A 118 15.95 -12.18 -2.50
N ARG A 119 16.12 -11.11 -1.69
CA ARG A 119 15.04 -10.25 -1.20
C ARG A 119 14.19 -9.74 -2.35
N GLN A 120 12.87 -9.92 -2.24
CA GLN A 120 11.90 -9.41 -3.20
C GLN A 120 11.19 -8.20 -2.60
N VAL A 121 11.84 -7.04 -2.74
CA VAL A 121 11.33 -5.76 -2.24
C VAL A 121 10.38 -5.13 -3.25
N VAL A 122 9.22 -4.66 -2.77
CA VAL A 122 8.26 -3.93 -3.60
C VAL A 122 8.45 -2.42 -3.44
N VAL A 123 8.62 -1.97 -2.20
CA VAL A 123 8.95 -0.57 -1.88
C VAL A 123 9.87 -0.53 -0.67
N GLY A 124 10.78 0.44 -0.64
CA GLY A 124 11.64 0.68 0.51
C GLY A 124 12.48 1.93 0.35
N LYS A 125 12.92 2.50 1.47
CA LYS A 125 13.85 3.62 1.55
C LYS A 125 15.03 3.19 2.43
N HIS A 126 16.19 3.06 1.79
CA HIS A 126 17.42 2.54 2.40
C HIS A 126 17.25 1.17 3.10
N TYR A 127 18.32 0.43 3.39
CA TYR A 127 18.19 -0.86 4.08
C TYR A 127 17.92 -0.70 5.60
N GLN A 128 17.69 0.52 6.07
CA GLN A 128 17.57 0.87 7.50
C GLN A 128 16.39 1.79 7.83
N GLU A 129 15.55 2.20 6.88
CA GLU A 129 14.39 3.04 7.25
C GLU A 129 13.10 2.24 7.13
N TYR A 130 12.71 1.86 5.91
CA TYR A 130 11.53 1.00 5.74
C TYR A 130 11.60 0.13 4.50
N GLU A 131 10.90 -1.00 4.56
CA GLU A 131 10.70 -1.91 3.44
C GLU A 131 9.34 -2.59 3.55
N VAL A 132 8.69 -2.78 2.41
CA VAL A 132 7.61 -3.75 2.23
C VAL A 132 8.04 -4.72 1.15
N GLY A 133 8.24 -5.98 1.55
CA GLY A 133 8.77 -7.03 0.70
C GLY A 133 8.01 -8.35 0.87
N ILE A 134 8.30 -9.30 -0.02
CA ILE A 134 7.71 -10.64 0.02
C ILE A 134 8.79 -11.63 0.42
N TYR A 135 8.63 -12.26 1.58
CA TYR A 135 9.62 -13.13 2.20
C TYR A 135 9.24 -14.62 2.19
N ASP A 136 10.26 -15.47 2.20
CA ASP A 136 10.28 -16.94 2.22
C ASP A 136 9.16 -17.59 1.39
N THR A 137 8.12 -18.07 2.08
CA THR A 137 7.02 -18.84 1.49
C THR A 137 5.87 -17.97 0.98
N GLY A 138 6.01 -16.64 1.01
CA GLY A 138 4.95 -15.69 0.70
C GLY A 138 4.47 -14.89 1.91
N PHE A 139 5.34 -14.65 2.88
CA PHE A 139 5.05 -13.69 3.94
C PHE A 139 5.14 -12.28 3.36
N LEU A 140 4.16 -11.42 3.65
CA LEU A 140 4.43 -10.00 3.58
C LEU A 140 5.37 -9.68 4.76
N HIS A 141 6.54 -9.15 4.46
CA HIS A 141 7.49 -8.68 5.46
C HIS A 141 7.51 -7.16 5.39
N THR A 142 7.33 -6.54 6.55
CA THR A 142 7.49 -5.09 6.68
C THR A 142 8.47 -4.82 7.80
N TYR A 143 9.40 -3.90 7.56
CA TYR A 143 10.21 -3.35 8.64
C TYR A 143 10.15 -1.84 8.57
N THR A 144 10.18 -1.21 9.73
CA THR A 144 10.42 0.21 9.91
C THR A 144 11.48 0.37 10.99
N SER A 145 12.36 1.36 10.87
CA SER A 145 13.37 1.66 11.87
C SER A 145 13.49 3.17 12.01
N ASP A 146 13.68 3.61 13.24
CA ASP A 146 13.89 5.00 13.63
C ASP A 146 15.34 5.45 13.42
N LEU A 147 16.18 4.62 12.79
CA LEU A 147 17.63 4.80 12.63
C LEU A 147 18.41 4.95 13.96
N ALA A 148 17.76 4.87 15.12
CA ALA A 148 18.37 4.92 16.45
C ALA A 148 18.80 3.52 16.95
N GLY A 149 18.69 2.51 16.09
CA GLY A 149 19.06 1.11 16.36
C GLY A 149 17.89 0.21 16.76
N GLY A 150 16.66 0.75 16.81
CA GLY A 150 15.43 -0.05 16.94
C GLY A 150 14.95 -0.53 15.57
N TYR A 151 14.43 -1.77 15.51
CA TYR A 151 13.72 -2.30 14.36
C TYR A 151 12.32 -2.70 14.82
N ASP A 152 11.30 -2.07 14.24
CA ASP A 152 9.93 -2.57 14.32
C ASP A 152 9.69 -3.46 13.10
N GLU A 153 9.81 -4.77 13.31
CA GLU A 153 9.35 -5.75 12.31
C GLU A 153 7.82 -5.84 12.39
N GLY A 154 7.16 -5.22 11.42
CA GLY A 154 5.71 -5.18 11.30
C GLY A 154 5.15 -6.40 10.57
N ILE A 155 3.95 -6.82 11.00
CA ILE A 155 3.03 -7.81 10.41
C ILE A 155 3.69 -8.83 9.47
N MET A 156 4.01 -10.00 10.00
CA MET A 156 4.17 -11.21 9.20
C MET A 156 2.79 -11.74 8.79
N ALA A 157 2.20 -11.18 7.73
CA ALA A 157 1.02 -11.79 7.14
C ALA A 157 1.48 -13.01 6.33
N THR A 158 1.25 -14.22 6.86
CA THR A 158 1.50 -15.46 6.12
C THR A 158 0.53 -15.55 4.95
N MET A 159 1.06 -15.53 3.74
CA MET A 159 0.33 -16.00 2.55
C MET A 159 0.96 -17.28 1.97
N GLY A 160 1.88 -17.89 2.74
CA GLY A 160 2.68 -19.07 2.41
C GLY A 160 2.28 -20.36 3.13
N GLU A 161 2.86 -21.47 2.68
CA GLU A 161 2.49 -22.85 3.03
C GLU A 161 2.73 -23.17 4.51
N VAL A 162 1.66 -23.17 5.31
CA VAL A 162 1.60 -23.91 6.58
C VAL A 162 0.99 -25.27 6.25
N ALA A 163 1.65 -26.38 6.60
CA ALA A 163 1.14 -27.71 6.30
C ALA A 163 -0.32 -27.88 6.81
N GLY A 164 -1.26 -28.09 5.89
CA GLY A 164 -2.70 -28.25 6.20
C GLY A 164 -3.56 -26.98 6.12
N LEU A 165 -2.96 -25.82 5.82
CA LEU A 165 -3.66 -24.56 5.52
C LEU A 165 -3.21 -24.13 4.11
N ASP A 166 -4.15 -24.06 3.17
CA ASP A 166 -3.93 -23.84 1.74
C ASP A 166 -2.92 -22.69 1.44
N PRO A 167 -1.81 -22.91 0.69
CA PRO A 167 -0.94 -21.83 0.29
C PRO A 167 -1.56 -21.05 -0.87
N ASP A 168 -2.18 -19.92 -0.56
CA ASP A 168 -2.86 -19.11 -1.55
C ASP A 168 -1.90 -18.37 -2.51
N TRP A 169 -0.57 -18.36 -2.24
CA TRP A 169 0.47 -17.80 -3.12
C TRP A 169 0.85 -18.73 -4.28
N LYS A 170 0.50 -18.32 -5.49
CA LYS A 170 0.78 -19.03 -6.75
C LYS A 170 1.66 -18.16 -7.62
N LYS A 171 2.71 -18.76 -8.21
CA LYS A 171 3.55 -18.08 -9.19
C LYS A 171 2.68 -17.53 -10.33
N ASN A 172 2.98 -16.33 -10.80
CA ASN A 172 2.27 -15.65 -11.87
C ASN A 172 0.78 -15.34 -11.55
N LYS A 173 0.35 -15.46 -10.28
CA LYS A 173 -0.93 -14.89 -9.80
C LYS A 173 -0.68 -13.47 -9.32
N TRP A 174 -1.67 -12.61 -9.52
CA TRP A 174 -1.65 -11.22 -9.08
C TRP A 174 -2.31 -11.09 -7.72
N TYR A 175 -1.67 -10.33 -6.83
CA TYR A 175 -2.16 -10.03 -5.49
C TYR A 175 -2.26 -8.52 -5.31
N HIS A 176 -3.33 -8.09 -4.64
CA HIS A 176 -3.45 -6.72 -4.15
C HIS A 176 -3.08 -6.71 -2.68
N VAL A 177 -2.14 -5.87 -2.31
CA VAL A 177 -1.68 -5.71 -0.94
C VAL A 177 -1.95 -4.27 -0.52
N ALA A 178 -2.47 -4.11 0.69
CA ALA A 178 -2.60 -2.83 1.37
C ALA A 178 -1.96 -2.98 2.76
N TRP A 179 -1.01 -2.11 3.06
CA TRP A 179 -0.31 -2.05 4.34
C TRP A 179 -0.43 -0.64 4.90
N THR A 180 -0.81 -0.54 6.16
CA THR A 180 -1.02 0.73 6.85
C THR A 180 -0.20 0.76 8.13
N LEU A 181 0.58 1.82 8.31
CA LEU A 181 1.23 2.20 9.55
C LEU A 181 0.38 3.31 10.19
N ASP A 182 0.02 3.16 11.45
CA ASP A 182 -0.82 4.12 12.18
C ASP A 182 -0.01 5.21 12.92
N GLY A 183 1.31 5.21 12.76
CA GLY A 183 2.23 6.23 13.26
C GLY A 183 2.57 6.08 14.74
N LYS A 184 2.42 4.88 15.33
CA LYS A 184 2.69 4.61 16.74
C LYS A 184 3.51 3.34 16.97
#